data_AF-A0A2Z3I4L6-F1
#
_entry.id   AF-A0A2Z3I4L6-F1
#
_cell.length_a   1.000
_cell.length_b   1.000
_cell.length_c   1.000
_cell.angle_alpha   90.00
_cell.angle_beta   90.00
_cell.angle_gamma   90.00
#
_symmetry.space_group_name_H-M   'P 1'
#
loop_
_entity.id
_entity.type
_entity.pdbx_description
1 polymer ?
#
loop_
_entity_poly.entity_id
_entity_poly.type
_entity_poly.pdbx_seq_one_letter_code
_entity_poly.pdbx_strand_id
1 'polypeptide(L)'
;MTLLARVAPVLWGLGLAAVCTPAAAECEAAAVPINSADFEGTGTLKVRAGTGCRFSIGNVPGVVQKTRIVQAPKSGKAGVIGLIPFYAASHGYRGSDEFAYEITGFDQYGGPMNVTVTWKVTVIP
;
A
#
# COMPACT_ATOMS: atom_id res chain seq x y z
N MET A 1 41.99 -13.99 -58.12
CA MET A 1 41.02 -15.05 -58.48
C MET A 1 39.77 -14.81 -57.65
N THR A 2 38.69 -14.52 -58.36
CA THR A 2 37.37 -14.04 -57.92
C THR A 2 36.61 -15.09 -57.11
N LEU A 3 35.86 -14.71 -56.08
CA LEU A 3 34.39 -14.89 -56.05
C LEU A 3 33.71 -14.15 -54.88
N LEU A 4 32.69 -13.36 -55.23
CA LEU A 4 31.68 -12.80 -54.34
C LEU A 4 30.75 -13.91 -53.80
N ALA A 5 30.20 -13.71 -52.59
CA ALA A 5 28.79 -14.00 -52.33
C ALA A 5 28.27 -13.15 -51.15
N ARG A 6 27.15 -12.47 -51.40
CA ARG A 6 26.38 -11.60 -50.51
C ARG A 6 25.65 -12.42 -49.43
N VAL A 7 25.23 -11.76 -48.33
CA VAL A 7 23.85 -11.77 -47.77
C VAL A 7 23.86 -11.03 -46.41
N ALA A 8 23.23 -9.85 -46.36
CA ALA A 8 22.60 -9.27 -45.16
C ALA A 8 21.16 -9.85 -45.08
N PRO A 9 20.38 -9.82 -43.97
CA PRO A 9 20.29 -8.69 -43.03
C PRO A 9 19.77 -9.00 -41.60
N VAL A 10 19.53 -7.92 -40.83
CA VAL A 10 18.44 -7.73 -39.83
C VAL A 10 18.41 -8.65 -38.60
N LEU A 11 18.51 -8.05 -37.41
CA LEU A 11 17.44 -8.12 -36.40
C LEU A 11 17.65 -7.07 -35.30
N TRP A 12 16.80 -6.04 -35.37
CA TRP A 12 16.43 -5.20 -34.23
C TRP A 12 16.00 -6.10 -33.07
N GLY A 13 16.69 -5.96 -31.94
CA GLY A 13 16.20 -6.42 -30.65
C GLY A 13 16.34 -5.28 -29.67
N LEU A 14 15.37 -4.35 -29.70
CA LEU A 14 15.09 -3.51 -28.54
C LEU A 14 14.75 -4.47 -27.40
N GLY A 15 15.73 -4.72 -26.53
CA GLY A 15 15.51 -5.42 -25.29
C GLY A 15 14.54 -4.57 -24.46
N LEU A 16 13.27 -4.98 -24.41
CA LEU A 16 12.40 -4.61 -23.30
C LEU A 16 12.99 -5.26 -22.05
N ALA A 17 13.90 -4.56 -21.38
CA ALA A 17 14.18 -4.82 -19.99
C ALA A 17 12.88 -4.52 -19.23
N ALA A 18 12.14 -5.56 -18.87
CA ALA A 18 11.09 -5.47 -17.87
C ALA A 18 11.77 -5.02 -16.57
N VAL A 19 11.78 -3.72 -16.32
CA VAL A 19 12.06 -3.14 -15.00
C VAL A 19 10.93 -3.59 -14.09
N CYS A 20 11.10 -4.78 -13.51
CA CYS A 20 10.31 -5.18 -12.36
C CYS A 20 10.80 -4.29 -11.20
N THR A 21 10.23 -3.10 -11.09
CA THR A 21 10.47 -2.23 -9.94
C THR A 21 10.11 -3.04 -8.70
N PRO A 22 10.97 -3.10 -7.67
CA PRO A 22 10.62 -3.80 -6.46
C PRO A 22 9.41 -3.11 -5.83
N ALA A 23 8.38 -3.88 -5.44
CA ALA A 23 7.14 -3.41 -4.82
C ALA A 23 7.37 -2.49 -3.59
N ALA A 24 8.55 -2.53 -2.98
CA ALA A 24 8.96 -1.63 -1.89
C ALA A 24 9.16 -0.16 -2.32
N ALA A 25 9.42 0.11 -3.60
CA ALA A 25 9.57 1.49 -4.10
C ALA A 25 8.23 2.20 -4.37
N GLU A 26 7.12 1.45 -4.33
CA GLU A 26 5.79 1.90 -4.75
C GLU A 26 4.89 2.21 -3.57
N CYS A 27 5.21 1.69 -2.37
CA CYS A 27 4.54 2.07 -1.14
C CYS A 27 5.48 2.13 0.07
N GLU A 28 5.32 3.18 0.86
CA GLU A 28 5.92 3.35 2.17
C GLU A 28 4.84 3.73 3.19
N ALA A 29 4.68 2.91 4.23
CA ALA A 29 3.77 3.16 5.34
C ALA A 29 4.57 3.37 6.62
N ALA A 30 4.40 4.53 7.26
CA ALA A 30 5.02 4.77 8.56
C ALA A 30 4.31 3.98 9.66
N ALA A 31 5.07 3.51 10.65
CA ALA A 31 4.49 2.84 11.81
C ALA A 31 3.63 3.80 12.63
N VAL A 32 2.46 3.31 13.07
CA VAL A 32 1.58 4.03 13.99
C VAL A 32 1.91 3.57 15.41
N PRO A 33 2.23 4.48 16.35
CA PRO A 33 2.66 4.12 17.70
C PRO A 33 1.47 3.77 18.61
N ILE A 34 0.77 2.69 18.30
CA ILE A 34 -0.33 2.20 19.14
C ILE A 34 0.23 1.79 20.50
N ASN A 35 -0.34 2.34 21.57
CA ASN A 35 0.16 2.18 22.94
C ASN A 35 -0.93 1.86 23.97
N SER A 36 -2.17 1.67 23.54
CA SER A 36 -3.33 1.40 24.41
C SER A 36 -4.39 0.56 23.67
N ALA A 37 -5.23 -0.13 24.44
CA ALA A 37 -6.37 -0.90 23.91
C ALA A 37 -7.43 0.02 23.29
N ASP A 38 -7.57 1.23 23.82
CA ASP A 38 -8.35 2.32 23.23
C ASP A 38 -7.38 3.35 22.66
N PHE A 39 -7.23 3.40 21.34
CA PHE A 39 -6.26 4.27 20.68
C PHE A 39 -6.89 4.99 19.50
N GLU A 40 -6.64 6.30 19.41
CA GLU A 40 -6.91 7.08 18.22
C GLU A 40 -5.62 7.74 17.75
N GLY A 41 -5.24 7.51 16.48
CA GLY A 41 -4.01 8.07 15.97
C GLY A 41 -3.99 8.25 14.46
N THR A 42 -2.84 8.73 13.98
CA THR A 42 -2.63 9.02 12.57
C THR A 42 -1.40 8.30 12.05
N GLY A 43 -1.52 7.66 10.89
CA GLY A 43 -0.41 7.12 10.12
C GLY A 43 -0.18 7.92 8.84
N THR A 44 1.03 7.83 8.28
CA THR A 44 1.36 8.42 6.99
C THR A 44 1.67 7.35 5.95
N LEU A 45 1.03 7.46 4.80
CA LEU A 45 1.16 6.51 3.71
C LEU A 45 1.64 7.26 2.46
N LYS A 46 2.68 6.76 1.79
CA LYS A 46 3.14 7.27 0.51
C LYS A 46 2.99 6.18 -0.52
N VAL A 47 2.25 6.45 -1.61
CA VAL A 47 1.90 5.43 -2.63
C VAL A 47 2.10 5.99 -4.03
N ARG A 48 2.62 5.17 -4.95
CA ARG A 48 2.69 5.53 -6.38
C ARG A 48 1.30 5.46 -7.02
N ALA A 49 0.99 6.42 -7.88
CA ALA A 49 -0.26 6.46 -8.64
C ALA A 49 -0.45 5.15 -9.45
N GLY A 50 -1.67 4.62 -9.43
CA GLY A 50 -2.01 3.36 -10.11
C GLY A 50 -1.52 2.09 -9.41
N THR A 51 -0.88 2.20 -8.25
CA THR A 51 -0.42 1.04 -7.47
C THR A 51 -1.26 0.82 -6.21
N GLY A 52 -1.08 -0.36 -5.60
CA GLY A 52 -1.70 -0.72 -4.33
C GLY A 52 -0.67 -0.80 -3.21
N CYS A 53 -1.10 -0.39 -2.02
CA CYS A 53 -0.34 -0.56 -0.80
C CYS A 53 -1.11 -1.39 0.22
N ARG A 54 -0.53 -2.51 0.61
CA ARG A 54 -0.94 -3.27 1.78
C ARG A 54 0.07 -3.00 2.89
N PHE A 55 -0.40 -2.62 4.06
CA PHE A 55 0.47 -2.31 5.19
C PHE A 55 -0.04 -2.99 6.44
N SER A 56 0.90 -3.43 7.27
CA SER A 56 0.58 -4.00 8.57
C SER A 56 0.53 -2.89 9.61
N ILE A 57 -0.33 -3.08 10.60
CA ILE A 57 -0.43 -2.18 11.74
C ILE A 57 0.29 -2.90 12.88
N GLY A 58 1.50 -2.42 13.19
CA GLY A 58 2.30 -2.98 14.27
C GLY A 58 1.74 -2.62 15.64
N ASN A 59 2.12 -3.40 16.66
CA ASN A 59 1.90 -3.11 18.08
C ASN A 59 0.44 -2.95 18.51
N VAL A 60 -0.49 -3.63 17.84
CA VAL A 60 -1.87 -3.74 18.32
C VAL A 60 -1.87 -4.60 19.60
N PRO A 61 -2.36 -4.10 20.74
CA PRO A 61 -2.33 -4.86 21.99
C PRO A 61 -3.35 -5.99 21.95
N GLY A 62 -2.88 -7.24 21.90
CA GLY A 62 -3.73 -8.43 21.96
C GLY A 62 -4.17 -8.98 20.60
N VAL A 63 -5.41 -9.44 20.51
CA VAL A 63 -5.95 -10.20 19.38
C VAL A 63 -6.96 -9.37 18.59
N VAL A 64 -6.66 -9.17 17.31
CA VAL A 64 -7.58 -8.51 16.36
C VAL A 64 -8.67 -9.50 15.92
N GLN A 65 -9.94 -9.08 16.03
CA GLN A 65 -11.07 -9.84 15.52
C GLN A 65 -11.66 -9.23 14.24
N LYS A 66 -11.63 -7.91 14.12
CA LYS A 66 -12.24 -7.20 12.99
C LYS A 66 -11.45 -5.97 12.65
N THR A 67 -11.35 -5.70 11.35
CA THR A 67 -10.84 -4.44 10.80
C THR A 67 -11.87 -3.95 9.80
N ARG A 68 -12.31 -2.69 9.90
CA ARG A 68 -13.26 -2.09 8.96
C ARG A 68 -12.88 -0.67 8.58
N ILE A 69 -13.20 -0.26 7.35
CA ILE A 69 -13.14 1.14 6.94
C ILE A 69 -14.27 1.91 7.64
N VAL A 70 -13.94 3.01 8.31
CA VAL A 70 -14.91 3.93 8.93
C VAL A 70 -15.01 5.27 8.20
N GLN A 71 -13.99 5.61 7.40
CA GLN A 71 -14.00 6.74 6.48
C GLN A 71 -13.34 6.31 5.16
N ALA A 72 -14.08 6.40 4.06
CA ALA A 72 -13.55 6.07 2.74
C ALA A 72 -12.64 7.21 2.21
N PRO A 73 -11.61 6.87 1.41
CA PRO A 73 -10.82 7.86 0.69
C PRO A 73 -11.63 8.60 -0.36
N LYS A 74 -11.18 9.80 -0.73
CA LYS A 74 -11.81 10.62 -1.78
C LYS A 74 -11.30 10.27 -3.18
N SER A 75 -10.01 9.92 -3.29
CA SER A 75 -9.33 9.80 -4.58
C SER A 75 -8.95 8.36 -4.92
N GLY A 76 -8.56 7.57 -3.93
CA GLY A 76 -8.23 6.15 -4.09
C GLY A 76 -9.35 5.20 -3.66
N LYS A 77 -8.99 3.94 -3.42
CA LYS A 77 -9.86 2.91 -2.87
C LYS A 77 -9.19 2.27 -1.66
N ALA A 78 -9.86 2.26 -0.52
CA ALA A 78 -9.41 1.54 0.66
C ALA A 78 -10.24 0.27 0.86
N GLY A 79 -9.64 -0.74 1.50
CA GLY A 79 -10.34 -1.96 1.87
C GLY A 79 -9.54 -2.80 2.85
N VAL A 80 -10.07 -3.99 3.16
CA VAL A 80 -9.46 -4.94 4.10
C VAL A 80 -9.43 -6.32 3.46
N ILE A 81 -8.27 -6.98 3.50
CA ILE A 81 -8.10 -8.37 3.07
C ILE A 81 -7.75 -9.20 4.31
N GLY A 82 -8.70 -10.03 4.76
CA GLY A 82 -8.63 -10.67 6.07
C GLY A 82 -8.77 -9.64 7.18
N LEU A 83 -7.67 -9.29 7.84
CA LEU A 83 -7.58 -8.22 8.84
C LEU A 83 -6.62 -7.10 8.44
N ILE A 84 -5.97 -7.24 7.29
CA ILE A 84 -4.90 -6.34 6.85
C ILE A 84 -5.51 -5.27 5.94
N PRO A 85 -5.42 -3.98 6.30
CA PRO A 85 -5.90 -2.90 5.45
C PRO A 85 -5.04 -2.74 4.19
N PHE A 86 -5.65 -2.18 3.17
CA PHE A 86 -4.94 -1.74 1.97
C PHE A 86 -5.54 -0.43 1.44
N TYR A 87 -4.72 0.27 0.66
CA TYR A 87 -5.10 1.44 -0.13
C TYR A 87 -4.61 1.25 -1.57
N ALA A 88 -5.47 1.52 -2.56
CA ALA A 88 -5.11 1.54 -3.97
C ALA A 88 -5.27 2.96 -4.52
N ALA A 89 -4.17 3.52 -5.03
CA ALA A 89 -4.16 4.85 -5.61
C ALA A 89 -4.78 4.81 -7.02
N SER A 90 -5.66 5.77 -7.33
CA SER A 90 -6.18 5.92 -8.69
C SER A 90 -5.07 6.23 -9.69
N HIS A 91 -5.20 5.70 -10.91
CA HIS A 91 -4.25 5.98 -11.99
C HIS A 91 -4.17 7.48 -12.27
N GLY A 92 -2.94 7.99 -12.42
CA GLY A 92 -2.68 9.40 -12.75
C GLY A 92 -3.01 10.42 -11.66
N TYR A 93 -3.58 10.00 -10.52
CA TYR A 93 -3.83 10.90 -9.40
C TYR A 93 -2.53 11.25 -8.68
N ARG A 94 -2.38 12.53 -8.32
CA ARG A 94 -1.29 13.04 -7.50
C ARG A 94 -1.85 14.01 -6.47
N GLY A 95 -1.49 13.84 -5.21
CA GLY A 95 -1.95 14.71 -4.14
C GLY A 95 -2.19 13.98 -2.84
N SER A 96 -2.82 14.68 -1.91
CA SER A 96 -3.18 14.15 -0.60
C SER A 96 -4.53 13.44 -0.64
N ASP A 97 -4.61 12.29 0.00
CA ASP A 97 -5.87 11.57 0.26
C ASP A 97 -5.92 11.14 1.72
N GLU A 98 -7.08 10.72 2.20
CA GLU A 98 -7.26 10.39 3.60
C GLU A 98 -8.38 9.37 3.79
N PHE A 99 -8.11 8.37 4.61
CA PHE A 99 -9.10 7.37 5.00
C PHE A 99 -8.84 6.90 6.43
N ALA A 100 -9.85 6.32 7.06
CA ALA A 100 -9.72 5.80 8.41
C ALA A 100 -10.31 4.40 8.52
N TYR A 101 -9.72 3.60 9.39
CA TYR A 101 -10.21 2.28 9.75
C TYR A 101 -10.26 2.13 11.26
N GLU A 102 -11.10 1.21 11.70
CA GLU A 102 -11.26 0.80 13.07
C GLU A 102 -10.89 -0.68 13.18
N ILE A 103 -10.09 -1.00 14.19
CA ILE A 103 -9.72 -2.35 14.59
C ILE A 103 -10.40 -2.65 15.92
N THR A 104 -11.13 -3.75 16.00
CA THR A 104 -11.71 -4.24 17.25
C THR A 104 -11.27 -5.65 17.58
N GLY A 105 -11.24 -5.96 18.88
CA GLY A 105 -10.86 -7.27 19.38
C GLY A 105 -10.72 -7.29 20.89
N PHE A 106 -9.75 -8.05 21.37
CA PHE A 106 -9.47 -8.18 22.80
C PHE A 106 -8.01 -7.82 23.09
N ASP A 107 -7.77 -7.10 24.18
CA ASP A 107 -6.42 -6.78 24.63
C ASP A 107 -5.72 -8.01 25.25
N GLN A 108 -4.47 -7.83 25.67
CA GLN A 108 -3.68 -8.89 26.31
C GLN A 108 -4.23 -9.42 27.65
N TYR A 109 -5.19 -8.73 28.25
CA TYR A 109 -5.85 -9.11 29.50
C TYR A 109 -7.28 -9.62 29.27
N GLY A 110 -7.74 -9.70 28.02
CA GLY A 110 -9.09 -10.12 27.64
C GLY A 110 -10.15 -9.02 27.72
N GLY A 111 -9.75 -7.76 27.95
CA GLY A 111 -10.63 -6.59 27.86
C GLY A 111 -10.94 -6.21 26.41
N PRO A 112 -11.98 -5.40 26.15
CA PRO A 112 -12.28 -4.93 24.80
C PRO A 112 -11.15 -4.03 24.28
N MET A 113 -10.87 -4.12 22.98
CA MET A 113 -9.92 -3.26 22.28
C MET A 113 -10.64 -2.53 21.14
N ASN A 114 -10.43 -1.21 21.05
CA ASN A 114 -10.92 -0.35 19.98
C ASN A 114 -9.84 0.64 19.51
N VAL A 115 -9.32 0.42 18.31
CA VAL A 115 -8.24 1.22 17.73
C VAL A 115 -8.71 1.88 16.44
N THR A 116 -8.77 3.20 16.43
CA THR A 116 -9.05 4.00 15.23
C THR A 116 -7.77 4.63 14.71
N VAL A 117 -7.50 4.46 13.42
CA VAL A 117 -6.35 5.11 12.79
C VAL A 117 -6.77 5.77 11.49
N THR A 118 -6.38 7.03 11.38
CA THR A 118 -6.52 7.83 10.17
C THR A 118 -5.21 7.82 9.40
N TRP A 119 -5.25 7.40 8.13
CA TRP A 119 -4.09 7.48 7.24
C TRP A 119 -4.13 8.77 6.44
N LYS A 120 -3.08 9.58 6.56
CA LYS A 120 -2.78 10.67 5.63
C LYS A 120 -1.97 10.10 4.48
N VAL A 121 -2.58 10.03 3.30
CA VAL A 121 -1.96 9.45 2.11
C VAL A 121 -1.37 10.56 1.24
N THR A 122 -0.15 10.35 0.76
CA THR A 122 0.49 11.17 -0.28
C THR A 122 0.69 10.31 -1.52
N VAL A 123 -0.03 10.62 -2.59
CA VAL A 123 0.10 9.93 -3.87
C VAL A 123 1.13 10.64 -4.75
N ILE A 124 2.16 9.90 -5.14
CA ILE A 124 3.26 10.36 -5.99
C ILE A 124 3.10 9.76 -7.40
N PRO A 125 3.60 10.43 -8.47
CA PRO A 125 3.61 9.85 -9.81
C PRO A 125 4.55 8.64 -9.90
#